data_AF-A0A2N7FLT3-F1
#
_entry.id   AF-A0A2N7FLT3-F1
#
_cell.length_a   1.000
_cell.length_b   1.000
_cell.length_c   1.000
_cell.angle_alpha   90.00
_cell.angle_beta   90.00
_cell.angle_gamma   90.00
#
_symmetry.space_group_name_H-M   'P 1'
#
loop_
_entity.id
_entity.type
_entity.pdbx_description
1 polymer ?
#
loop_
_entity_poly.entity_id
_entity_poly.type
_entity_poly.pdbx_seq_one_letter_code
_entity_poly.pdbx_strand_id
1 'polypeptide(L)' 'MKQRLFKNLKLALGVGFGVAIHQYFFMTDGVFDFYRSLVAFAFTFVVSSIGTLLKERIMGKREVT' A
#
# COMPACT_ATOMS: atom_id res chain seq x y z
N MET A 1 4.17 16.11 -6.27
CA MET A 1 3.12 15.08 -6.47
C MET A 1 3.64 13.76 -7.04
N LYS A 2 4.35 13.71 -8.18
CA LYS A 2 4.80 12.45 -8.81
C LYS A 2 5.62 11.54 -7.87
N GLN A 3 6.62 12.07 -7.16
CA GLN A 3 7.45 11.27 -6.23
C GLN A 3 6.66 10.62 -5.08
N ARG A 4 5.58 11.25 -4.61
CA ARG A 4 4.74 10.72 -3.51
C ARG A 4 3.86 9.56 -3.99
N LEU A 5 3.25 9.72 -5.16
CA LEU A 5 2.51 8.66 -5.83
C LEU A 5 3.41 7.44 -6.04
N PHE A 6 4.64 7.64 -6.53
CA PHE A 6 5.62 6.57 -6.71
C PHE A 6 6.05 5.92 -5.39
N LYS A 7 6.15 6.67 -4.28
CA LYS A 7 6.48 6.11 -2.97
C LYS A 7 5.36 5.20 -2.45
N ASN A 8 4.12 5.66 -2.52
CA ASN A 8 2.97 4.89 -2.04
C ASN A 8 2.68 3.68 -2.96
N LEU A 9 2.91 3.83 -4.26
CA LEU A 9 2.82 2.73 -5.23
C LEU A 9 3.88 1.66 -4.95
N LYS A 10 5.15 2.03 -4.73
CA LYS A 10 6.20 1.07 -4.38
C LYS A 10 5.89 0.32 -3.08
N LEU A 11 5.38 1.04 -2.07
CA LEU A 11 4.96 0.43 -0.81
C LEU A 11 3.84 -0.59 -1.03
N ALA A 12 2.79 -0.20 -1.77
CA ALA A 12 1.67 -1.07 -2.07
C ALA A 12 2.10 -2.30 -2.87
N LEU A 13 2.96 -2.12 -3.88
CA LEU A 13 3.55 -3.22 -4.65
C LEU A 13 4.29 -4.19 -3.73
N GLY A 14 5.14 -3.68 -2.82
CA GLY A 14 5.85 -4.51 -1.86
C GLY A 14 4.93 -5.34 -0.97
N VAL A 15 3.81 -4.76 -0.50
CA VAL A 15 2.82 -5.48 0.30
C VAL A 15 2.08 -6.54 -0.52
N GLY A 16 1.64 -6.21 -1.73
CA GLY A 16 0.98 -7.16 -2.62
C GLY A 16 1.88 -8.36 -2.97
N PHE A 17 3.16 -8.10 -3.28
CA PHE A 17 4.15 -9.15 -3.50
C PHE A 17 4.43 -9.96 -2.24
N GLY A 18 4.53 -9.32 -1.08
CA GLY A 18 4.73 -10.02 0.20
C GLY A 18 3.59 -11.00 0.50
N VAL A 19 2.34 -10.60 0.24
CA VAL A 19 1.17 -11.48 0.40
C VAL A 19 1.20 -12.62 -0.61
N ALA A 20 1.57 -12.37 -1.86
CA ALA A 20 1.69 -13.41 -2.89
C ALA A 20 2.78 -14.44 -2.55
N ILE A 21 3.95 -13.99 -2.11
CA ILE A 21 5.07 -14.85 -1.68
C ILE A 21 4.64 -15.65 -0.46
N HIS A 22 4.02 -15.00 0.54
CA HIS A 22 3.55 -15.70 1.73
C HIS A 22 2.55 -16.81 1.37
N GLN A 23 1.61 -16.52 0.48
CA GLN A 23 0.62 -17.48 0.04
C GLN A 23 1.26 -18.65 -0.73
N TYR A 24 2.19 -18.35 -1.64
CA TYR A 24 2.87 -19.38 -2.45
C TYR A 24 3.76 -20.32 -1.62
N PHE A 25 4.48 -19.80 -0.63
CA PHE A 25 5.44 -20.59 0.15
C PHE A 25 4.87 -21.17 1.46
N PHE A 26 3.86 -20.53 2.06
CA PHE A 26 3.42 -20.85 3.43
C PHE A 26 1.94 -21.21 3.54
N MET A 27 1.09 -21.02 2.52
CA MET A 27 -0.26 -21.61 2.54
C MET A 27 -0.24 -22.98 1.88
N THR A 28 -0.62 -24.00 2.65
CA THR A 28 -0.53 -25.42 2.30
C THR A 28 -1.70 -25.91 1.44
N ASP A 29 -2.70 -25.05 1.23
CA ASP A 29 -3.96 -25.39 0.55
C ASP A 29 -3.82 -25.54 -0.98
N GLY A 30 -2.63 -25.22 -1.52
CA GLY A 30 -2.25 -25.44 -2.93
C GLY A 30 -2.89 -24.51 -3.96
N VAL A 31 -3.94 -23.76 -3.58
CA VAL A 31 -4.61 -22.82 -4.47
C VAL A 31 -4.07 -21.42 -4.24
N PHE A 32 -3.30 -20.92 -5.21
CA PHE A 32 -2.87 -19.53 -5.23
C PHE A 32 -4.07 -18.62 -5.50
N ASP A 33 -4.43 -17.79 -4.52
CA ASP A 33 -5.46 -16.76 -4.62
C ASP A 33 -4.82 -15.39 -4.87
N PHE A 34 -4.72 -15.06 -6.15
CA PHE A 34 -4.22 -13.77 -6.63
C PHE A 34 -5.07 -12.58 -6.16
N TYR A 35 -6.36 -12.77 -5.91
CA TYR A 35 -7.24 -11.68 -5.47
C TYR A 35 -6.84 -11.18 -4.09
N ARG A 36 -6.40 -12.08 -3.20
CA ARG A 36 -5.90 -11.68 -1.88
C ARG A 36 -4.71 -10.73 -1.96
N SER A 37 -3.76 -11.04 -2.84
CA SER A 37 -2.58 -10.20 -3.09
C SER A 37 -2.96 -8.86 -3.73
N LEU A 38 -3.92 -8.87 -4.66
CA LEU A 38 -4.44 -7.67 -5.31
C LEU A 38 -5.20 -6.75 -4.35
N VAL A 39 -6.03 -7.32 -3.47
CA VAL A 39 -6.76 -6.58 -2.43
C VAL A 39 -5.78 -5.96 -1.43
N ALA A 40 -4.76 -6.71 -0.99
CA ALA A 40 -3.74 -6.18 -0.09
C ALA A 40 -2.96 -5.02 -0.73
N PHE A 41 -2.63 -5.12 -2.02
CA PHE A 41 -2.03 -4.05 -2.81
C PHE A 41 -2.94 -2.80 -2.84
N ALA A 42 -4.18 -2.95 -3.30
CA ALA A 42 -5.11 -1.84 -3.50
C ALA A 42 -5.43 -1.13 -2.19
N PHE A 43 -5.69 -1.89 -1.13
CA PHE A 43 -5.97 -1.36 0.20
C PHE A 43 -4.78 -0.55 0.74
N THR A 44 -3.57 -1.10 0.67
CA THR A 44 -2.35 -0.41 1.12
C THR A 44 -2.13 0.89 0.35
N PHE A 45 -2.36 0.87 -0.97
CA PHE A 45 -2.21 2.06 -1.80
C PHE A 45 -3.18 3.18 -1.40
N VAL A 46 -4.46 2.85 -1.20
CA VAL A 46 -5.51 3.80 -0.82
C VAL A 46 -5.23 4.39 0.56
N VAL A 47 -5.00 3.55 1.57
CA VAL A 47 -4.76 3.98 2.95
C VAL A 47 -3.50 4.84 3.05
N SER A 48 -2.41 4.42 2.41
CA SER A 48 -1.15 5.18 2.41
C SER A 48 -1.29 6.54 1.71
N SER A 49 -2.05 6.59 0.61
CA SER A 49 -2.32 7.84 -0.10
C SER A 49 -3.15 8.81 0.72
N ILE A 50 -4.23 8.33 1.37
CA ILE A 50 -5.05 9.13 2.28
C ILE A 50 -4.22 9.64 3.46
N GLY A 51 -3.43 8.77 4.10
CA GLY A 51 -2.56 9.15 5.22
C GLY A 51 -1.51 10.21 4.83
N THR A 52 -0.96 10.12 3.62
CA THR A 52 -0.01 11.11 3.08
C THR A 52 -0.70 12.46 2.87
N LEU A 53 -1.89 12.47 2.27
CA LEU A 53 -2.67 13.69 2.06
C LEU A 53 -3.11 14.36 3.37
N LEU A 54 -3.53 13.56 4.36
CA LEU A 54 -3.85 14.03 5.71
C LEU A 54 -2.63 14.66 6.39
N LYS A 55 -1.48 13.98 6.35
CA LYS A 55 -0.23 14.50 6.91
C LYS A 55 0.14 15.86 6.32
N GLU A 56 0.02 16.02 5.00
CA GLU A 56 0.27 17.30 4.32
C GLU A 56 -0.70 18.39 4.73
N ARG A 57 -2.00 18.09 4.82
CA ARG A 57 -3.01 19.06 5.26
C ARG A 57 -2.77 19.54 6.69
N ILE A 58 -2.31 18.66 7.57
CA ILE A 58 -2.01 18.99 8.97
C ILE A 58 -0.70 19.80 9.07
N MET A 59 0.37 19.39 8.38
CA MET A 59 1.64 20.13 8.37
C MET A 59 1.51 21.50 7.69
N GLY A 60 0.81 21.58 6.55
CA GLY A 60 0.59 22.86 5.87
C GLY A 60 -0.28 23.84 6.67
N LYS A 61 -1.15 23.35 7.56
CA LYS A 61 -1.86 24.20 8.52
C LYS A 61 -0.97 24.67 9.68
N ARG A 62 0.06 23.91 10.05
CA ARG A 62 1.00 24.26 11.13
C ARG A 62 2.05 25.30 10.73
N GLU A 63 2.44 25.38 9.46
CA GLU A 63 3.43 26.36 8.98
C GLU A 63 2.85 27.78 8.78
N VAL A 64 1.53 27.93 8.78
CA VAL A 64 0.83 29.22 8.54
C VAL A 64 0.41 29.90 9.86
N THR A 65 0.75 29.31 11.01
CA THR A 65 0.49 29.88 12.36
C THR A 65 1.81 30.18 13.05
#